data_AF-A0A529SZL0-F1
#
_entry.id   AF-A0A529SZL0-F1
#
_cell.length_a   1.000
_cell.length_b   1.000
_cell.length_c   1.000
_cell.angle_alpha   90.00
_cell.angle_beta   90.00
_cell.angle_gamma   90.00
#
_symmetry.space_group_name_H-M   'P 1'
#
loop_
_entity.id
_entity.type
_entity.pdbx_description
1 polymer ?
#
loop_
_entity_poly.entity_id
_entity_poly.type
_entity_poly.pdbx_seq_one_letter_code
_entity_poly.pdbx_strand_id
1 'polypeptide(L)'
;CRARVRKRFRIPAGAKLCVGVERLDYTKGILDRFHALEELFIRHPEMVGNVVFLQIAAPSRGTLPAYKHLHEECLRYAEEINQRYGSESYRPVVMVAEHHSQAAVYELYRAADICLVTSLHDGMNLVAKEFVASRDDEQGVLLLSTFAGASRELLEALIVNPYDAAMMSEAMLQALTMGPDEQHERMRRMRDIVRDNNVYRWAGSMLLDAARLRKRGDLDRVTALYERPAGPTGDNVVSMFERKQAVGFR
;
A
#
# COMPACT_ATOMS: atom_id res chain seq x y z
N CYS A 1 18.90 -12.22 -10.22
CA CYS A 1 19.00 -11.10 -9.24
C CYS A 1 19.32 -11.60 -7.83
N ARG A 2 18.58 -12.59 -7.28
CA ARG A 2 18.77 -13.13 -5.91
C ARG A 2 20.24 -13.26 -5.47
N ALA A 3 21.06 -14.01 -6.21
CA ALA A 3 22.49 -14.19 -5.88
C ALA A 3 23.27 -12.87 -5.81
N ARG A 4 22.98 -11.90 -6.70
CA ARG A 4 23.64 -10.59 -6.74
C ARG A 4 23.25 -9.72 -5.55
N VAL A 5 21.96 -9.65 -5.21
CA VAL A 5 21.47 -8.91 -4.04
C VAL A 5 22.05 -9.51 -2.75
N ARG A 6 22.00 -10.85 -2.61
CA ARG A 6 22.54 -11.54 -1.44
C ARG A 6 24.04 -11.29 -1.26
N LYS A 7 24.82 -11.32 -2.36
CA LYS A 7 26.24 -10.94 -2.33
C LYS A 7 26.44 -9.46 -1.96
N ARG A 8 25.67 -8.54 -2.56
CA ARG A 8 25.78 -7.09 -2.32
C ARG A 8 25.58 -6.73 -0.85
N PHE A 9 24.58 -7.34 -0.20
CA PHE A 9 24.23 -7.05 1.19
C PHE A 9 24.72 -8.10 2.20
N ARG A 10 25.63 -8.99 1.77
CA ARG A 10 26.24 -10.04 2.61
C ARG A 10 25.21 -10.90 3.35
N ILE A 11 24.12 -11.26 2.67
CA ILE A 11 23.08 -12.11 3.20
C ILE A 11 23.59 -13.57 3.23
N PRO A 12 23.65 -14.25 4.40
CA PRO A 12 24.14 -15.62 4.48
C PRO A 12 23.38 -16.58 3.57
N ALA A 13 24.04 -17.68 3.17
CA ALA A 13 23.36 -18.76 2.46
C ALA A 13 22.29 -19.39 3.37
N GLY A 14 21.14 -19.76 2.81
CA GLY A 14 20.03 -20.35 3.58
C GLY A 14 19.10 -19.34 4.28
N ALA A 15 19.60 -18.16 4.67
CA ALA A 15 18.77 -17.17 5.36
C ALA A 15 17.62 -16.62 4.48
N LYS A 16 16.43 -16.44 5.03
CA LYS A 16 15.33 -15.75 4.35
C LYS A 16 15.58 -14.25 4.32
N LEU A 17 15.32 -13.61 3.19
CA LEU A 17 15.47 -12.17 3.00
C LEU A 17 14.11 -11.49 3.13
N CYS A 18 13.93 -10.75 4.22
CA CYS A 18 12.84 -9.80 4.38
C CYS A 18 13.26 -8.44 3.83
N VAL A 19 12.35 -7.71 3.20
CA VAL A 19 12.61 -6.36 2.69
C VAL A 19 11.54 -5.36 3.12
N GLY A 20 11.98 -4.18 3.54
CA GLY A 20 11.17 -2.99 3.67
C GLY A 20 11.74 -1.91 2.75
N VAL A 21 10.90 -1.28 1.92
CA VAL A 21 11.34 -0.20 1.03
C VAL A 21 10.38 0.97 1.14
N GLU A 22 10.85 2.09 1.67
CA GLU A 22 10.06 3.31 1.76
C GLU A 22 10.92 4.55 1.97
N ARG A 23 10.27 5.71 2.03
CA ARG A 23 10.90 6.94 2.49
C ARG A 23 11.03 6.87 4.01
N LEU A 24 12.10 7.45 4.54
CA LEU A 24 12.24 7.64 5.96
C LEU A 24 11.20 8.68 6.45
N ASP A 25 10.09 8.21 7.00
CA ASP A 25 8.91 9.00 7.36
C ASP A 25 8.20 8.30 8.53
N TYR A 26 7.74 9.05 9.53
CA TYR A 26 7.14 8.48 10.75
C TYR A 26 5.82 7.75 10.51
N THR A 27 5.17 7.98 9.36
CA THR A 27 3.95 7.25 8.98
C THR A 27 4.20 5.83 8.51
N LYS A 28 5.47 5.46 8.30
CA LYS A 28 5.88 4.22 7.63
C LYS A 28 6.12 3.03 8.55
N GLY A 29 6.17 3.26 9.85
CA GLY A 29 6.26 2.19 10.84
C GLY A 29 7.53 1.34 10.72
N ILE A 30 8.68 2.00 10.47
CA ILE A 30 9.99 1.33 10.35
C ILE A 30 10.42 0.78 11.73
N LEU A 31 10.23 1.54 12.80
CA LEU A 31 10.54 1.09 14.15
C LEU A 31 9.63 -0.06 14.59
N ASP A 32 8.33 0.02 14.31
CA ASP A 32 7.36 -1.05 14.59
C ASP A 32 7.76 -2.37 13.92
N ARG A 33 8.35 -2.28 12.73
CA ARG A 33 8.89 -3.44 12.03
C ARG A 33 10.11 -4.05 12.72
N PHE A 34 10.99 -3.22 13.27
CA PHE A 34 12.14 -3.68 14.05
C PHE A 34 11.69 -4.30 15.37
N HIS A 35 10.67 -3.73 16.02
CA HIS A 35 10.05 -4.32 17.21
C HIS A 35 9.46 -5.71 16.90
N ALA A 36 8.75 -5.86 15.77
CA ALA A 36 8.24 -7.16 15.35
C ALA A 36 9.34 -8.19 15.04
N LEU A 37 10.46 -7.75 14.44
CA LEU A 37 11.60 -8.62 14.20
C LEU A 37 12.27 -9.06 15.52
N GLU A 38 12.44 -8.14 16.47
CA GLU A 38 12.96 -8.48 17.80
C GLU A 38 12.02 -9.45 18.52
N GLU A 39 10.71 -9.20 18.49
CA GLU A 39 9.70 -10.08 19.07
C GLU A 39 9.72 -11.47 18.42
N LEU A 40 9.93 -11.56 17.10
CA LEU A 40 10.15 -12.84 16.41
C LEU A 40 11.35 -13.58 17.00
N PHE A 41 12.48 -12.91 17.19
CA PHE A 41 13.68 -13.56 17.75
C PHE A 41 13.55 -13.93 19.22
N ILE A 42 12.77 -13.19 20.00
CA ILE A 42 12.47 -13.54 21.40
C ILE A 42 11.61 -14.80 21.47
N ARG A 43 10.55 -14.87 20.67
CA ARG A 43 9.58 -15.98 20.68
C ARG A 43 10.08 -17.22 19.94
N HIS A 44 10.85 -17.00 18.88
CA HIS A 44 11.41 -18.00 17.98
C HIS A 44 12.93 -17.85 17.83
N PRO A 45 13.72 -18.16 18.88
CA PRO A 45 15.18 -18.06 18.83
C PRO A 45 15.82 -18.85 17.68
N GLU A 46 15.16 -19.91 17.20
CA GLU A 46 15.56 -20.70 16.03
C GLU A 46 15.62 -19.88 14.73
N MET A 47 14.96 -18.71 14.67
CA MET A 47 14.99 -17.83 13.50
C MET A 47 16.24 -16.93 13.47
N VAL A 48 16.96 -16.82 14.58
CA VAL A 48 18.23 -16.09 14.63
C VAL A 48 19.26 -16.80 13.74
N GLY A 49 19.89 -16.06 12.83
CA GLY A 49 20.81 -16.60 11.81
C GLY A 49 20.12 -17.05 10.53
N ASN A 50 18.79 -17.25 10.58
CA ASN A 50 18.00 -17.76 9.46
C ASN A 50 17.17 -16.67 8.76
N VAL A 51 17.19 -15.43 9.26
CA VAL A 51 16.42 -14.30 8.69
C VAL A 51 17.28 -13.05 8.63
N VAL A 52 17.30 -12.35 7.51
CA VAL A 52 17.87 -11.01 7.41
C VAL A 52 16.82 -10.04 6.93
N PHE A 53 16.72 -8.91 7.63
CA PHE A 53 15.87 -7.79 7.29
C PHE A 53 16.65 -6.68 6.59
N LEU A 54 16.37 -6.48 5.29
CA LEU A 54 16.93 -5.38 4.50
C LEU A 54 15.95 -4.20 4.48
N GLN A 55 16.29 -3.13 5.21
CA GLN A 55 15.53 -1.89 5.20
C GLN A 55 16.17 -0.88 4.23
N ILE A 56 15.50 -0.58 3.12
CA ILE A 56 15.82 0.58 2.29
C ILE A 56 14.96 1.76 2.77
N ALA A 57 15.62 2.82 3.21
CA ALA A 57 14.98 4.01 3.73
C ALA A 57 15.49 5.25 2.99
N ALA A 58 14.80 5.66 1.93
CA ALA A 58 15.20 6.84 1.15
C ALA A 58 15.08 8.11 2.04
N PRO A 59 16.17 8.90 2.20
CA PRO A 59 16.12 10.11 3.00
C PRO A 59 15.04 11.08 2.51
N SER A 60 14.24 11.60 3.44
CA SER A 60 13.13 12.51 3.14
C SER A 60 13.07 13.60 4.20
N ARG A 61 12.85 14.85 3.79
CA ARG A 61 12.62 16.01 4.69
C ARG A 61 13.65 16.15 5.83
N GLY A 62 14.91 15.83 5.55
CA GLY A 62 15.97 15.70 6.57
C GLY A 62 16.35 17.00 7.30
N THR A 63 15.80 18.16 6.93
CA THR A 63 15.96 19.42 7.68
C THR A 63 15.02 19.51 8.88
N LEU A 64 13.92 18.74 8.88
CA LEU A 64 12.93 18.75 9.95
C LEU A 64 13.42 17.91 11.14
N PRO A 65 13.40 18.47 12.38
CA PRO A 65 13.89 17.75 13.57
C PRO A 65 13.27 16.36 13.77
N ALA A 66 11.97 16.22 13.54
CA ALA A 66 11.28 14.94 13.68
C ALA A 66 11.81 13.84 12.74
N TYR A 67 12.21 14.21 11.52
CA TYR A 67 12.77 13.25 10.55
C TYR A 67 14.21 12.87 10.88
N LYS A 68 15.01 13.81 11.40
CA LYS A 68 16.35 13.53 11.91
C LYS A 68 16.30 12.58 13.11
N HIS A 69 15.41 12.86 14.07
CA HIS A 69 15.26 12.03 15.25
C HIS A 69 14.84 10.60 14.88
N LEU A 70 13.83 10.45 14.01
CA LEU A 70 13.44 9.14 13.50
C LEU A 70 14.59 8.41 12.79
N HIS A 71 15.41 9.13 12.03
CA HIS A 71 16.58 8.55 11.37
C HIS A 71 17.56 7.94 12.36
N GLU A 72 17.96 8.74 13.34
CA GLU A 72 18.91 8.36 14.39
C GLU A 72 18.36 7.20 15.22
N GLU A 73 17.06 7.23 15.54
CA GLU A 73 16.38 6.18 16.28
C GLU A 73 16.35 4.86 15.51
N CYS A 74 16.01 4.89 14.22
CA CYS A 74 16.02 3.70 13.38
C CYS A 74 17.43 3.10 13.25
N LEU A 75 18.46 3.95 13.07
CA LEU A 75 19.84 3.48 12.98
C LEU A 75 20.33 2.86 14.30
N ARG A 76 20.05 3.53 15.42
CA ARG A 76 20.38 3.05 16.76
C ARG A 76 19.71 1.70 17.02
N TYR A 77 18.41 1.60 16.78
CA TYR A 77 17.66 0.39 17.10
C TYR A 77 18.03 -0.79 16.18
N ALA A 78 18.27 -0.54 14.89
CA ALA A 78 18.83 -1.54 13.99
C ALA A 78 20.18 -2.07 14.50
N GLU A 79 21.04 -1.18 15.01
CA GLU A 79 22.33 -1.57 15.56
C GLU A 79 22.22 -2.33 16.88
N GLU A 80 21.28 -1.98 17.76
CA GLU A 80 20.98 -2.73 18.98
C GLU A 80 20.55 -4.18 18.66
N ILE A 81 19.66 -4.37 17.68
CA ILE A 81 19.27 -5.72 17.21
C ILE A 81 20.50 -6.46 16.66
N ASN A 82 21.35 -5.79 15.89
CA ASN A 82 22.55 -6.41 15.34
C ASN A 82 23.56 -6.82 16.40
N GLN A 83 23.73 -6.03 17.47
CA GLN A 83 24.61 -6.37 18.58
C GLN A 83 24.05 -7.53 19.41
N ARG A 84 22.74 -7.56 19.61
CA ARG A 84 22.07 -8.58 20.44
C ARG A 84 21.95 -9.93 19.74
N TYR A 85 21.66 -9.95 18.44
CA TYR A 85 21.33 -11.17 17.70
C TYR A 85 22.30 -11.48 16.55
N GLY A 86 23.21 -10.58 16.23
CA GLY A 86 24.18 -10.75 15.15
C GLY A 86 25.46 -11.48 15.57
N SER A 87 26.31 -11.72 14.58
CA SER A 87 27.69 -12.20 14.74
C SER A 87 28.56 -11.58 13.65
N GLU A 88 29.85 -11.91 13.63
CA GLU A 88 30.78 -11.40 12.60
C GLU A 88 30.33 -11.73 11.16
N SER A 89 29.65 -12.86 10.97
CA SER A 89 29.19 -13.34 9.66
C SER A 89 27.70 -13.15 9.39
N TYR A 90 26.95 -12.61 10.36
CA TYR A 90 25.49 -12.49 10.28
C TYR A 90 25.02 -11.18 10.90
N ARG A 91 24.31 -10.38 10.10
CA ARG A 91 23.71 -9.12 10.53
C ARG A 91 22.19 -9.19 10.32
N PRO A 92 21.38 -9.32 11.39
CA PRO A 92 19.94 -9.45 11.28
C PRO A 92 19.26 -8.27 10.57
N VAL A 93 19.75 -7.05 10.75
CA VAL A 93 19.21 -5.83 10.13
C VAL A 93 20.26 -5.13 9.29
N VAL A 94 20.00 -5.04 7.98
CA VAL A 94 20.78 -4.24 7.05
C VAL A 94 19.95 -3.01 6.70
N MET A 95 20.26 -1.87 7.33
CA MET A 95 19.62 -0.60 7.02
C MET A 95 20.45 0.20 6.02
N VAL A 96 19.79 0.68 4.98
CA VAL A 96 20.40 1.38 3.84
C VAL A 96 19.64 2.68 3.62
N ALA A 97 20.23 3.80 4.03
CA ALA A 97 19.62 5.11 4.02
C ALA A 97 19.99 5.92 2.76
N GLU A 98 19.72 5.38 1.57
CA GLU A 98 20.06 6.02 0.29
C GLU A 98 18.92 5.91 -0.74
N HIS A 99 18.92 6.83 -1.70
CA HIS A 99 18.02 6.78 -2.84
C HIS A 99 18.39 5.63 -3.78
N HIS A 100 17.39 4.84 -4.17
CA HIS A 100 17.55 3.78 -5.15
C HIS A 100 16.79 4.11 -6.43
N SER A 101 17.34 3.70 -7.57
CA SER A 101 16.58 3.73 -8.83
C SER A 101 15.45 2.70 -8.79
N GLN A 102 14.41 2.93 -9.58
CA GLN A 102 13.28 2.00 -9.69
C GLN A 102 13.73 0.59 -10.08
N ALA A 103 14.65 0.47 -11.04
CA ALA A 103 15.20 -0.82 -11.45
C ALA A 103 15.93 -1.55 -10.31
N ALA A 104 16.65 -0.81 -9.46
CA ALA A 104 17.31 -1.37 -8.29
C ALA A 104 16.29 -1.84 -7.25
N VAL A 105 15.24 -1.06 -6.98
CA VAL A 105 14.15 -1.45 -6.08
C VAL A 105 13.45 -2.73 -6.56
N TYR A 106 13.14 -2.84 -7.85
CA TYR A 106 12.53 -4.05 -8.41
C TYR A 106 13.45 -5.28 -8.33
N GLU A 107 14.77 -5.07 -8.41
CA GLU A 107 15.73 -6.13 -8.17
C GLU A 107 15.63 -6.66 -6.72
N LEU A 108 15.48 -5.76 -5.75
CA LEU A 108 15.30 -6.13 -4.34
C LEU A 108 14.00 -6.91 -4.12
N TYR A 109 12.88 -6.46 -4.71
CA TYR A 109 11.60 -7.15 -4.61
C TYR A 109 11.65 -8.59 -5.14
N ARG A 110 12.27 -8.81 -6.32
CA ARG A 110 12.48 -10.16 -6.86
C ARG A 110 13.45 -11.01 -6.05
N ALA A 111 14.32 -10.36 -5.28
CA ALA A 111 15.31 -11.04 -4.46
C ALA A 111 14.78 -11.46 -3.08
N ALA A 112 13.80 -10.72 -2.54
CA ALA A 112 13.24 -10.94 -1.22
C ALA A 112 12.34 -12.19 -1.17
N ASP A 113 12.37 -12.88 -0.04
CA ASP A 113 11.38 -13.91 0.30
C ASP A 113 10.10 -13.25 0.83
N ILE A 114 10.22 -12.13 1.55
CA ILE A 114 9.10 -11.46 2.21
C ILE A 114 9.23 -9.94 2.06
N CYS A 115 8.13 -9.26 1.73
CA CYS A 115 8.06 -7.80 1.76
C CYS A 115 7.14 -7.36 2.91
N LEU A 116 7.64 -6.44 3.75
CA LEU A 116 6.89 -5.89 4.87
C LEU A 116 6.52 -4.43 4.57
N VAL A 117 5.21 -4.18 4.55
CA VAL A 117 4.62 -2.85 4.39
C VAL A 117 3.80 -2.54 5.63
N THR A 118 4.41 -1.86 6.60
CA THR A 118 3.89 -1.73 7.98
C THR A 118 3.46 -0.31 8.30
N SER A 119 2.98 0.43 7.30
CA SER A 119 2.62 1.84 7.48
C SER A 119 1.55 2.02 8.56
N LEU A 120 1.78 2.98 9.45
CA LEU A 120 0.86 3.36 10.53
C LEU A 120 -0.36 4.08 10.00
N HIS A 121 -0.18 4.85 8.92
CA HIS A 121 -1.27 5.49 8.19
C HIS A 121 -0.81 5.81 6.76
N ASP A 122 -1.43 5.20 5.75
CA ASP A 122 -1.04 5.42 4.36
C ASP A 122 -2.25 5.39 3.42
N GLY A 123 -2.51 6.49 2.69
CA GLY A 123 -3.67 6.59 1.81
C GLY A 123 -3.67 5.51 0.72
N MET A 124 -2.48 5.20 0.18
CA MET A 124 -2.23 4.05 -0.69
C MET A 124 -0.76 3.69 -0.60
N ASN A 125 -0.45 2.41 -0.61
CA ASN A 125 0.94 1.96 -0.59
C ASN A 125 1.30 1.30 -1.93
N LEU A 126 2.01 2.03 -2.78
CA LEU A 126 2.42 1.54 -4.09
C LEU A 126 3.57 0.53 -4.00
N VAL A 127 4.41 0.60 -2.96
CA VAL A 127 5.48 -0.40 -2.71
C VAL A 127 4.87 -1.79 -2.60
N ALA A 128 3.74 -1.95 -1.91
CA ALA A 128 3.01 -3.22 -1.85
C ALA A 128 2.61 -3.72 -3.26
N LYS A 129 2.01 -2.85 -4.08
CA LYS A 129 1.59 -3.19 -5.44
C LYS A 129 2.79 -3.46 -6.37
N GLU A 130 3.88 -2.72 -6.22
CA GLU A 130 5.11 -2.89 -7.00
C GLU A 130 5.85 -4.19 -6.63
N PHE A 131 5.86 -4.57 -5.35
CA PHE A 131 6.37 -5.88 -4.93
C PHE A 131 5.58 -6.98 -5.62
N VAL A 132 4.25 -6.99 -5.48
CA VAL A 132 3.35 -7.96 -6.12
C VAL A 132 3.57 -8.01 -7.64
N ALA A 133 3.60 -6.85 -8.29
CA ALA A 133 3.83 -6.76 -9.74
C ALA A 133 5.22 -7.29 -10.17
N SER A 134 6.23 -7.16 -9.29
CA SER A 134 7.60 -7.62 -9.56
C SER A 134 7.78 -9.13 -9.43
N ARG A 135 6.85 -9.87 -8.80
CA ARG A 135 6.92 -11.33 -8.61
C ARG A 135 6.38 -12.12 -9.79
N ASP A 136 7.09 -12.08 -10.91
CA ASP A 136 6.80 -12.89 -12.10
C ASP A 136 6.94 -14.40 -11.85
N ASP A 137 7.70 -14.78 -10.83
CA ASP A 137 7.82 -16.14 -10.29
C ASP A 137 6.64 -16.58 -9.41
N GLU A 138 5.68 -15.68 -9.14
CA GLU A 138 4.54 -15.90 -8.23
C GLU A 138 4.95 -16.32 -6.80
N GLN A 139 6.21 -16.11 -6.42
CA GLN A 139 6.70 -16.48 -5.10
C GLN A 139 6.76 -15.28 -4.15
N GLY A 140 7.04 -15.57 -2.87
CA GLY A 140 7.22 -14.60 -1.82
C GLY A 140 5.92 -14.14 -1.17
N VAL A 141 6.07 -13.53 0.00
CA VAL A 141 4.93 -13.17 0.86
C VAL A 141 4.91 -11.66 1.10
N LEU A 142 3.72 -11.06 1.03
CA LEU A 142 3.50 -9.67 1.41
C LEU A 142 2.85 -9.63 2.80
N LEU A 143 3.50 -9.00 3.77
CA LEU A 143 2.86 -8.53 5.00
C LEU A 143 2.42 -7.09 4.79
N LEU A 144 1.15 -6.80 5.06
CA LEU A 144 0.55 -5.52 4.73
C LEU A 144 -0.26 -4.96 5.89
N SER A 145 0.05 -3.74 6.30
CA SER A 145 -0.68 -3.02 7.33
C SER A 145 -2.14 -2.84 6.91
N THR A 146 -3.06 -3.11 7.84
CA THR A 146 -4.48 -2.78 7.71
C THR A 146 -4.71 -1.29 7.44
N PHE A 147 -3.81 -0.41 7.91
CA PHE A 147 -3.87 1.04 7.75
C PHE A 147 -3.26 1.58 6.45
N ALA A 148 -2.79 0.70 5.56
CA ALA A 148 -2.42 1.08 4.20
C ALA A 148 -3.61 0.86 3.26
N GLY A 149 -3.99 1.86 2.46
CA GLY A 149 -5.13 1.73 1.54
C GLY A 149 -5.06 0.54 0.57
N ALA A 150 -3.84 0.04 0.29
CA ALA A 150 -3.62 -1.18 -0.49
C ALA A 150 -4.24 -2.44 0.15
N SER A 151 -4.41 -2.47 1.49
CA SER A 151 -5.01 -3.60 2.22
C SER A 151 -6.45 -3.88 1.81
N ARG A 152 -7.15 -2.87 1.27
CA ARG A 152 -8.52 -3.00 0.78
C ARG A 152 -8.61 -3.76 -0.55
N GLU A 153 -7.49 -3.88 -1.26
CA GLU A 153 -7.41 -4.57 -2.56
C GLU A 153 -6.60 -5.86 -2.47
N LEU A 154 -5.50 -5.86 -1.72
CA LEU A 154 -4.56 -6.98 -1.63
C LEU A 154 -4.90 -7.91 -0.45
N LEU A 155 -6.11 -8.48 -0.47
CA LEU A 155 -6.66 -9.27 0.64
C LEU A 155 -5.91 -10.59 0.92
N GLU A 156 -5.14 -11.08 -0.06
CA GLU A 156 -4.37 -12.31 0.06
C GLU A 156 -2.99 -12.10 0.71
N ALA A 157 -2.61 -10.85 0.98
CA ALA A 157 -1.49 -10.50 1.84
C ALA A 157 -1.77 -10.94 3.28
N LEU A 158 -0.72 -11.13 4.08
CA LEU A 158 -0.87 -11.26 5.52
C LEU A 158 -1.17 -9.88 6.11
N ILE A 159 -2.45 -9.63 6.37
CA ILE A 159 -2.91 -8.35 6.91
C ILE A 159 -2.56 -8.26 8.39
N VAL A 160 -1.84 -7.20 8.78
CA VAL A 160 -1.34 -7.01 10.14
C VAL A 160 -1.75 -5.66 10.73
N ASN A 161 -1.82 -5.60 12.06
CA ASN A 161 -1.85 -4.36 12.80
C ASN A 161 -0.41 -3.94 13.15
N PRO A 162 0.13 -2.84 12.60
CA PRO A 162 1.51 -2.43 12.87
C PRO A 162 1.76 -2.02 14.33
N TYR A 163 0.71 -1.73 15.11
CA TYR A 163 0.84 -1.41 16.53
C TYR A 163 0.95 -2.66 17.43
N ASP A 164 0.88 -3.87 16.85
CA ASP A 164 0.94 -5.14 17.57
C ASP A 164 2.14 -5.95 17.09
N ALA A 165 3.27 -5.77 17.78
CA ALA A 165 4.53 -6.44 17.45
C ALA A 165 4.44 -7.97 17.58
N ALA A 166 3.62 -8.48 18.50
CA ALA A 166 3.42 -9.91 18.69
C ALA A 166 2.60 -10.51 17.54
N MET A 167 1.52 -9.86 17.12
CA MET A 167 0.78 -10.28 15.92
C MET A 167 1.67 -10.23 14.68
N MET A 168 2.47 -9.17 14.52
CA MET A 168 3.38 -9.06 13.40
C MET A 168 4.46 -10.15 13.41
N SER A 169 5.01 -10.51 14.58
CA SER A 169 6.02 -11.57 14.67
C SER A 169 5.45 -12.94 14.29
N GLU A 170 4.23 -13.26 14.71
CA GLU A 170 3.52 -14.48 14.27
C GLU A 170 3.25 -14.47 12.76
N ALA A 171 2.84 -13.33 12.20
CA ALA A 171 2.66 -13.19 10.75
C ALA A 171 4.00 -13.32 9.99
N MET A 172 5.10 -12.84 10.56
CA MET A 172 6.44 -13.04 10.00
C MET A 172 6.82 -14.51 10.04
N LEU A 173 6.58 -15.23 11.13
CA LEU A 173 6.82 -16.66 11.23
C LEU A 173 6.00 -17.43 10.18
N GLN A 174 4.70 -17.12 10.05
CA GLN A 174 3.85 -17.69 9.03
C GLN A 174 4.43 -17.47 7.62
N ALA A 175 4.84 -16.24 7.30
CA ALA A 175 5.45 -15.93 6.00
C ALA A 175 6.77 -16.69 5.76
N LEU A 176 7.60 -16.86 6.80
CA LEU A 176 8.89 -17.54 6.73
C LEU A 176 8.74 -19.05 6.51
N THR A 177 7.63 -19.62 6.99
CA THR A 177 7.31 -21.05 6.93
C THR A 177 6.28 -21.40 5.85
N MET A 178 5.75 -20.41 5.14
CA MET A 178 4.72 -20.58 4.11
C MET A 178 5.23 -21.46 2.95
N GLY A 179 4.49 -22.53 2.65
CA GLY A 179 4.80 -23.43 1.54
C GLY A 179 4.68 -22.76 0.17
N PRO A 180 5.42 -23.24 -0.85
CA PRO A 180 5.45 -22.61 -2.18
C PRO A 180 4.07 -22.58 -2.86
N ASP A 181 3.23 -23.59 -2.65
CA ASP A 181 1.90 -23.64 -3.27
C ASP A 181 0.98 -22.53 -2.74
N GLU A 182 1.00 -22.29 -1.43
CA GLU A 182 0.25 -21.18 -0.82
C GLU A 182 0.80 -19.82 -1.29
N GLN A 183 2.12 -19.68 -1.41
CA GLN A 183 2.74 -18.45 -1.95
C GLN A 183 2.25 -18.17 -3.37
N HIS A 184 2.26 -19.18 -4.25
CA HIS A 184 1.78 -19.05 -5.62
C HIS A 184 0.31 -18.63 -5.67
N GLU A 185 -0.56 -19.29 -4.90
CA GLU A 185 -2.00 -18.98 -4.87
C GLU A 185 -2.25 -17.53 -4.47
N ARG A 186 -1.66 -17.09 -3.35
CA ARG A 186 -1.82 -15.72 -2.83
C ARG A 186 -1.25 -14.69 -3.80
N MET A 187 -0.03 -14.92 -4.29
CA MET A 187 0.66 -13.96 -5.16
C MET A 187 -0.05 -13.81 -6.49
N ARG A 188 -0.49 -14.92 -7.11
CA ARG A 188 -1.24 -14.89 -8.37
C ARG A 188 -2.51 -14.06 -8.26
N ARG A 189 -3.32 -14.29 -7.22
CA ARG A 189 -4.55 -13.49 -6.97
C ARG A 189 -4.24 -12.01 -6.79
N MET A 190 -3.22 -11.66 -6.01
CA MET A 190 -2.82 -10.25 -5.84
C MET A 190 -2.34 -9.63 -7.15
N ARG A 191 -1.60 -10.38 -7.97
CA ARG A 191 -1.13 -9.92 -9.29
C ARG A 191 -2.27 -9.64 -10.25
N ASP A 192 -3.31 -10.47 -10.24
CA ASP A 192 -4.52 -10.24 -11.05
C ASP A 192 -5.23 -8.95 -10.63
N ILE A 193 -5.40 -8.71 -9.32
CA ILE A 193 -5.94 -7.45 -8.81
C ILE A 193 -5.09 -6.25 -9.23
N VAL A 194 -3.76 -6.31 -9.08
CA VAL A 194 -2.88 -5.20 -9.47
C VAL A 194 -2.92 -4.93 -10.98
N ARG A 195 -3.02 -5.99 -11.80
CA ARG A 195 -3.14 -5.88 -13.25
C ARG A 195 -4.44 -5.20 -13.66
N ASP A 196 -5.55 -5.59 -13.04
CA ASP A 196 -6.88 -5.10 -13.36
C ASP A 196 -7.16 -3.70 -12.81
N ASN A 197 -6.57 -3.36 -11.66
CA ASN A 197 -6.69 -2.06 -10.99
C ASN A 197 -5.43 -1.20 -11.18
N ASN A 198 -5.00 -1.07 -12.44
CA ASN A 198 -3.81 -0.31 -12.80
C ASN A 198 -4.07 1.22 -12.88
N VAL A 199 -2.98 1.98 -13.07
CA VAL A 199 -3.00 3.46 -13.12
C VAL A 199 -3.89 4.01 -14.24
N TYR A 200 -4.00 3.32 -15.38
CA TYR A 200 -4.83 3.75 -16.50
C TYR A 200 -6.31 3.64 -16.15
N ARG A 201 -6.71 2.55 -15.49
CA ARG A 201 -8.08 2.38 -15.00
C ARG A 201 -8.43 3.43 -13.95
N TRP A 202 -7.54 3.68 -12.99
CA TRP A 202 -7.73 4.72 -11.99
C TRP A 202 -7.94 6.10 -12.62
N ALA A 203 -7.06 6.50 -13.54
CA ALA A 203 -7.15 7.78 -14.24
C ALA A 203 -8.45 7.87 -15.06
N GLY A 204 -8.80 6.80 -15.78
CA GLY A 204 -10.04 6.73 -16.56
C GLY A 204 -11.29 6.87 -15.69
N SER A 205 -11.36 6.17 -14.57
CA SER A 205 -12.46 6.29 -13.61
C SER A 205 -12.60 7.71 -13.05
N MET A 206 -11.49 8.33 -12.65
CA MET A 206 -11.51 9.70 -12.13
C MET A 206 -12.03 10.71 -13.17
N LEU A 207 -11.62 10.58 -14.43
CA LEU A 207 -12.08 11.44 -15.52
C LEU A 207 -13.57 11.20 -15.84
N LEU A 208 -14.03 9.95 -15.83
CA LEU A 208 -15.43 9.61 -16.04
C LEU A 208 -16.33 10.16 -14.93
N ASP A 209 -15.88 10.08 -13.68
CA ASP A 209 -16.63 10.61 -12.55
C ASP A 209 -16.71 12.15 -12.60
N ALA A 210 -15.60 12.83 -12.94
CA ALA A 210 -15.62 14.27 -13.17
C ALA A 210 -16.57 14.67 -14.32
N ALA A 211 -16.57 13.92 -15.43
CA ALA A 211 -17.47 14.17 -16.56
C ALA A 211 -18.95 13.96 -16.17
N ARG A 212 -19.26 12.95 -15.35
CA ARG A 212 -20.62 12.70 -14.82
C ARG A 212 -21.10 13.84 -13.93
N LEU A 213 -20.25 14.33 -13.03
CA LEU A 213 -20.57 15.46 -12.14
C LEU A 213 -20.87 16.72 -12.94
N ARG A 214 -20.08 17.01 -13.99
CA ARG A 214 -20.35 18.14 -14.89
C ARG A 214 -21.70 18.01 -15.60
N LYS A 215 -22.00 16.85 -16.20
CA LYS A 215 -23.29 16.63 -16.87
C LYS A 215 -24.49 16.80 -15.93
N ARG A 216 -24.36 16.36 -14.68
CA ARG A 216 -25.40 16.55 -13.66
C ARG A 216 -25.60 18.03 -13.33
N GLY A 217 -24.51 18.79 -13.15
CA GLY A 217 -24.61 20.23 -12.94
C GLY A 217 -25.24 20.99 -14.12
N ASP A 218 -24.98 20.56 -15.36
CA ASP A 218 -25.63 21.13 -16.55
C ASP A 218 -27.13 20.82 -16.59
N LEU A 219 -27.53 19.59 -16.25
CA LEU A 219 -28.94 19.20 -16.11
C LEU A 219 -29.65 19.98 -15.00
N ASP A 220 -29.05 20.09 -13.82
CA ASP A 220 -29.62 20.82 -12.68
C ASP A 220 -29.82 22.32 -13.03
N ARG A 221 -28.89 22.91 -13.78
CA ARG A 221 -29.03 24.29 -14.31
C ARG A 221 -30.18 24.42 -15.30
N VAL A 222 -30.33 23.46 -16.20
CA VAL A 222 -31.45 23.45 -17.17
C VAL A 222 -32.78 23.29 -16.43
N THR A 223 -32.90 22.35 -15.49
CA THR A 223 -34.12 22.17 -14.70
C THR A 223 -34.46 23.42 -13.88
N ALA A 224 -33.48 24.06 -13.24
CA ALA A 224 -33.68 25.31 -12.51
C ALA A 224 -34.13 26.49 -13.39
N LEU A 225 -33.81 26.48 -14.70
CA LEU A 225 -34.32 27.46 -15.66
C LEU A 225 -35.80 27.23 -16.00
N TYR A 226 -36.25 25.97 -16.00
CA TYR A 226 -37.66 25.61 -16.25
C TYR A 226 -38.55 25.71 -14.98
N GLU A 227 -37.97 25.60 -13.79
CA GLU A 227 -38.68 25.74 -12.50
C GLU A 227 -38.80 27.20 -12.01
N ARG A 228 -38.24 28.18 -12.73
CA ARG A 228 -38.53 29.58 -12.44
C ARG A 228 -40.03 29.83 -12.66
N PRO A 229 -40.78 30.34 -11.65
CA PRO A 229 -42.16 30.71 -11.88
C PRO A 229 -42.18 31.74 -13.00
N ALA A 230 -43.14 31.62 -13.92
CA ALA A 230 -43.37 32.65 -14.93
C ALA A 230 -43.45 33.99 -14.20
N GLY A 231 -42.41 34.83 -14.36
CA GLY A 231 -42.51 36.25 -14.00
C GLY A 231 -43.74 36.81 -14.70
N PRO A 232 -44.42 37.82 -14.11
CA PRO A 232 -45.80 38.17 -14.46
C PRO A 232 -45.91 38.42 -15.96
N THR A 233 -46.33 37.39 -16.70
CA THR A 233 -46.72 37.52 -18.08
C THR A 233 -48.03 38.26 -18.02
N GLY A 234 -48.01 39.53 -18.42
CA GLY A 234 -49.21 40.25 -18.75
C GLY A 234 -50.12 39.34 -19.59
N ASP A 235 -51.40 39.38 -19.22
CA ASP A 235 -52.52 38.73 -19.89
C ASP A 235 -52.26 38.55 -21.39
N ASN A 236 -52.14 37.30 -21.86
CA ASN A 236 -52.47 36.87 -23.22
C ASN A 236 -52.13 35.39 -23.50
N VAL A 237 -52.52 34.47 -22.60
CA VAL A 237 -52.63 33.06 -22.98
C VAL A 237 -54.06 32.60 -22.72
N VAL A 238 -54.87 32.63 -23.77
CA VAL A 238 -56.19 32.00 -23.79
C VAL A 238 -55.99 30.49 -23.63
N SER A 239 -56.48 29.95 -22.51
CA SER A 239 -56.53 28.52 -22.25
C SER A 239 -57.40 27.82 -23.31
N MET A 240 -56.80 26.91 -24.06
CA MET A 240 -57.47 26.14 -25.11
C MET A 240 -58.38 25.00 -24.57
N PHE A 241 -58.79 25.05 -23.30
CA PHE A 241 -59.56 24.00 -22.64
C PHE A 241 -60.92 24.41 -22.06
N GLU A 242 -61.42 25.61 -22.35
CA GLU A 242 -62.79 26.01 -22.01
C GLU A 242 -63.66 26.23 -23.27
N ARG A 243 -63.91 25.13 -24.01
CA ARG A 243 -65.05 25.02 -24.93
C ARG A 243 -65.86 23.77 -24.62
N LYS A 244 -66.51 23.75 -23.47
CA LYS A 244 -67.68 22.89 -23.25
C LYS A 244 -68.71 23.65 -22.41
N GLN A 245 -69.43 24.55 -23.06
CA GLN A 245 -70.85 24.79 -22.82
C GLN A 245 -71.39 25.67 -23.95
N ALA A 246 -71.68 25.01 -25.08
CA ALA A 246 -72.53 25.57 -26.10
C ALA A 246 -73.82 24.75 -26.13
N VAL A 247 -74.88 25.39 -25.65
CA VAL A 247 -76.26 25.27 -26.14
C VAL A 247 -77.01 23.98 -25.81
N GLY A 248 -77.86 24.07 -24.79
CA GLY A 248 -79.08 23.29 -24.68
C GLY A 248 -80.29 24.14 -25.07
N PHE A 249 -81.11 23.61 -25.98
CA PHE A 249 -82.54 23.87 -26.22
C PHE A 249 -83.00 25.31 -26.57
N ARG A 250 -83.33 25.54 -27.85
CA ARG A 250 -84.69 25.39 -28.43
C ARG A 250 -84.64 25.54 -29.94
#